data_AF-A0A0L9UJT0-F1
#
_entry.id   AF-A0A0L9UJT0-F1
#
_cell.length_a   1.000
_cell.length_b   1.000
_cell.length_c   1.000
_cell.angle_alpha   90.00
_cell.angle_beta   90.00
_cell.angle_gamma   90.00
#
_symmetry.space_group_name_H-M   'P 1'
#
loop_
_entity.id
_entity.type
_entity.pdbx_description
1 polymer ?
#
loop_
_entity_poly.entity_id
_entity_poly.type
_entity_poly.pdbx_seq_one_letter_code
_entity_poly.pdbx_strand_id
1 'polypeptide(L)'
;MEVKVKLRLADANAHRPVTSLLSPFHVVTHRKNLFFDGAVSELSKRRAVLRLHFYSDDERCVVLLKARAVLVDSVNRVDKDEKDLDPWVRHECVAEPEKLGSVESRVLRRVKEDFGTEKGFTGLGGFGRR
;
A
#
# COMPACT_ATOMS: atom_id res chain seq x y z
N MET A 1 10.97 -8.73 6.94
CA MET A 1 9.69 -9.25 7.45
C MET A 1 9.05 -8.21 8.37
N GLU A 2 7.76 -7.89 8.18
CA GLU A 2 6.96 -7.02 9.06
C GLU A 2 5.98 -7.88 9.89
N VAL A 3 5.90 -7.64 11.20
CA VAL A 3 4.96 -8.31 12.11
C VAL A 3 4.09 -7.25 12.78
N LYS A 4 2.76 -7.42 12.75
CA LYS A 4 1.79 -6.45 13.30
C LYS A 4 0.61 -7.17 13.96
N VAL A 5 0.09 -6.58 15.04
CA VAL A 5 -1.21 -6.94 15.59
C VAL A 5 -2.31 -6.23 14.79
N LYS A 6 -3.34 -6.99 14.40
CA LYS A 6 -4.52 -6.48 13.68
C LYS A 6 -5.78 -6.82 14.47
N LEU A 7 -6.40 -5.78 15.02
CA LEU A 7 -7.67 -5.86 15.72
C LEU A 7 -8.76 -5.18 14.90
N ARG A 8 -9.93 -5.80 14.82
CA ARG A 8 -11.12 -5.18 14.23
C ARG A 8 -11.95 -4.59 15.36
N LEU A 9 -12.20 -3.29 15.31
CA LEU A 9 -13.25 -2.67 16.12
C LEU A 9 -14.59 -3.00 15.46
N ALA A 10 -15.59 -3.34 16.27
CA ALA A 10 -16.87 -3.86 15.79
C ALA A 10 -17.59 -2.86 14.87
N ASP A 11 -17.63 -1.59 15.28
CA ASP A 11 -18.34 -0.51 14.60
C ASP A 11 -17.74 0.88 14.93
N ALA A 12 -18.42 1.93 14.45
CA ALA A 12 -18.04 3.32 14.70
C ALA A 12 -18.18 3.73 16.18
N ASN A 13 -19.11 3.13 16.92
CA ASN A 13 -19.31 3.39 18.35
C ASN A 13 -18.17 2.82 19.19
N ALA A 14 -17.59 1.70 18.78
CA ALA A 14 -16.36 1.16 19.38
C ALA A 14 -15.11 1.97 18.99
N HIS A 15 -15.08 2.58 17.80
CA HIS A 15 -13.95 3.39 17.33
C HIS A 15 -13.79 4.70 18.11
N ARG A 16 -14.88 5.43 18.36
CA ARG A 16 -14.83 6.77 18.96
C ARG A 16 -14.13 6.80 20.34
N PRO A 17 -14.45 5.93 21.31
CA PRO A 17 -13.76 5.89 22.61
C PRO A 17 -12.26 5.64 22.47
N VAL A 18 -11.86 4.68 21.62
CA VAL A 18 -10.45 4.35 21.38
C VAL A 18 -9.69 5.57 20.85
N THR A 19 -10.24 6.26 19.86
CA THR A 19 -9.59 7.46 19.33
C THR A 19 -9.55 8.61 20.32
N SER A 20 -10.58 8.75 21.17
CA SER A 20 -10.61 9.77 22.21
C SER A 20 -9.52 9.52 23.27
N LEU A 21 -9.40 8.27 23.74
CA LEU A 21 -8.41 7.87 24.74
C LEU A 21 -6.97 8.00 24.23
N LEU A 22 -6.74 7.68 22.95
CA LEU A 22 -5.40 7.74 22.34
C LEU A 22 -5.05 9.13 21.79
N SER A 23 -5.94 10.11 21.86
CA SER A 23 -5.71 11.46 21.32
C SER A 23 -4.43 12.14 21.82
N PRO A 24 -3.99 12.00 23.09
CA PRO A 24 -2.73 12.61 23.55
C PRO A 24 -1.48 11.99 22.91
N PHE A 25 -1.60 10.81 22.30
CA PHE A 25 -0.52 10.06 21.67
C PHE A 25 -0.57 10.14 20.13
N HIS A 26 -1.37 11.07 19.59
CA HIS A 26 -1.48 11.25 18.14
C HIS A 26 -0.16 11.76 17.55
N VAL A 27 0.23 11.19 16.41
CA VAL A 27 1.42 11.59 15.65
C VAL A 27 1.03 12.03 14.23
N VAL A 28 0.26 11.20 13.52
CA VAL A 28 -0.10 11.45 12.12
C VAL A 28 -1.38 10.71 11.74
N THR A 29 -2.13 11.25 10.78
CA THR A 29 -3.31 10.60 10.18
C THR A 29 -3.05 10.32 8.70
N HIS A 30 -3.04 9.05 8.31
CA HIS A 30 -2.88 8.64 6.89
C HIS A 30 -4.23 8.66 6.16
N ARG A 31 -4.23 9.09 4.89
CA ARG A 31 -5.47 9.38 4.17
C ARG A 31 -5.76 8.48 2.97
N LYS A 32 -4.77 8.15 2.15
CA LYS A 32 -5.03 7.58 0.81
C LYS A 32 -4.16 6.37 0.49
N ASN A 33 -4.80 5.34 -0.05
CA ASN A 33 -4.17 4.13 -0.55
C ASN A 33 -4.63 3.92 -1.99
N LEU A 34 -3.68 3.76 -2.92
CA LEU A 34 -3.96 3.35 -4.30
C LEU A 34 -3.25 2.03 -4.58
N PHE A 35 -3.95 1.12 -5.25
CA PHE A 35 -3.49 -0.25 -5.47
C PHE A 35 -3.26 -0.52 -6.95
N PHE A 36 -2.27 -1.37 -7.22
CA PHE A 36 -1.85 -1.71 -8.57
C PHE A 36 -1.62 -3.21 -8.67
N ASP A 37 -1.85 -3.75 -9.86
CA ASP A 37 -1.52 -5.13 -10.20
C ASP A 37 -0.86 -5.16 -11.59
N GLY A 38 -0.30 -6.31 -11.98
CA GLY A 38 0.07 -6.53 -13.37
C GLY A 38 -1.18 -6.64 -14.26
N ALA A 39 -0.99 -6.44 -15.56
CA ALA A 39 -2.06 -6.41 -16.55
C ALA A 39 -2.93 -7.69 -16.57
N VAL A 40 -2.42 -8.83 -16.09
CA VAL A 40 -3.16 -10.10 -15.99
C VAL A 40 -3.22 -10.64 -14.55
N SER A 41 -3.20 -9.74 -13.57
CA SER A 41 -3.33 -10.01 -12.13
C SER A 41 -2.20 -10.86 -11.53
N GLU A 42 -0.98 -10.68 -12.02
CA GLU A 42 0.21 -11.43 -11.63
C GLU A 42 0.49 -11.38 -10.13
N LEU A 43 0.30 -10.21 -9.48
CA LEU A 43 0.56 -10.04 -8.05
C LEU A 43 -0.53 -10.73 -7.22
N SER A 44 -1.80 -10.47 -7.52
CA SER A 44 -2.90 -11.07 -6.77
C SER A 44 -2.88 -12.60 -6.83
N LYS A 45 -2.58 -13.19 -8.00
CA LYS A 45 -2.43 -14.65 -8.17
C LYS A 45 -1.33 -15.25 -7.29
N ARG A 46 -0.32 -14.46 -6.94
CA ARG A 46 0.82 -14.88 -6.09
C ARG A 46 0.78 -14.30 -4.69
N ARG A 47 -0.41 -13.86 -4.24
CA ARG A 47 -0.63 -13.28 -2.90
C ARG A 47 0.32 -12.11 -2.61
N ALA A 48 0.51 -11.25 -3.60
CA ALA A 48 1.24 -10.00 -3.49
C ALA A 48 0.33 -8.80 -3.76
N VAL A 49 0.67 -7.68 -3.14
CA VAL A 49 -0.04 -6.41 -3.24
C VAL A 49 0.97 -5.29 -3.43
N LEU A 50 0.83 -4.54 -4.51
CA LEU A 50 1.55 -3.30 -4.75
C LEU A 50 0.64 -2.11 -4.43
N ARG A 51 1.16 -1.16 -3.66
CA ARG A 51 0.39 -0.01 -3.18
C ARG A 51 1.23 1.25 -3.21
N LEU A 52 0.63 2.35 -3.68
CA LEU A 52 1.09 3.70 -3.38
C LEU A 52 0.35 4.24 -2.17
N HIS A 53 1.11 4.73 -1.19
CA HIS A 53 0.59 5.28 0.05
C HIS A 53 0.99 6.74 0.20
N PHE A 54 0.00 7.60 0.46
CA PHE A 54 0.19 9.05 0.51
C PHE A 54 0.08 9.59 1.93
N TYR A 55 0.97 10.52 2.25
CA TYR A 55 1.07 11.22 3.53
C TYR A 55 0.89 12.72 3.33
N SER A 56 0.46 13.42 4.39
CA SER A 56 0.40 14.90 4.48
C SER A 56 -0.18 15.56 3.22
N ASP A 57 -1.43 15.24 2.89
CA ASP A 57 -2.11 15.79 1.69
C ASP A 57 -1.31 15.63 0.39
N ASP A 58 -0.83 14.40 0.20
CA ASP A 58 -0.07 13.89 -0.95
C ASP A 58 1.39 14.36 -1.03
N GLU A 59 1.92 15.15 -0.09
CA GLU A 59 3.33 15.63 -0.06
C GLU A 59 4.39 14.52 -0.14
N ARG A 60 4.11 13.34 0.44
CA ARG A 60 5.02 12.18 0.40
C ARG A 60 4.28 10.95 -0.12
N CYS A 61 4.89 10.27 -1.08
CA CYS A 61 4.38 9.04 -1.67
C CYS A 61 5.36 7.88 -1.40
N VAL A 62 4.84 6.78 -0.86
CA VAL A 62 5.60 5.57 -0.60
C VAL A 62 5.06 4.45 -1.48
N VAL A 63 5.94 3.84 -2.29
CA VAL A 63 5.64 2.56 -2.94
C VAL A 63 5.91 1.42 -1.99
N LEU A 64 4.95 0.50 -1.89
CA LEU A 64 4.99 -0.59 -0.94
C LEU A 64 4.57 -1.89 -1.63
N LEU A 65 5.43 -2.89 -1.53
CA LEU A 65 5.16 -4.27 -1.89
C LEU A 65 4.92 -5.07 -0.62
N LYS A 66 3.82 -5.81 -0.58
CA LYS A 66 3.55 -6.84 0.43
C LYS A 66 3.33 -8.18 -0.25
N ALA A 67 4.04 -9.21 0.19
CA ALA A 67 3.91 -10.56 -0.33
C ALA A 67 3.81 -11.59 0.80
N ARG A 68 3.22 -12.75 0.51
CA ARG A 68 3.16 -13.90 1.42
C ARG A 68 2.58 -13.58 2.80
N ALA A 69 1.58 -12.70 2.83
CA ALA A 69 0.94 -12.31 4.08
C ALA A 69 0.21 -13.50 4.73
N VAL A 70 0.46 -13.72 6.02
CA VAL A 70 -0.23 -14.69 6.88
C VAL A 70 -0.83 -13.94 8.06
N LEU A 71 -2.13 -14.16 8.32
CA LEU A 71 -2.86 -13.60 9.45
C LEU A 71 -3.47 -14.75 10.24
N VAL A 72 -2.97 -14.96 11.45
CA VAL A 72 -3.44 -16.00 12.39
C VAL A 72 -3.52 -15.35 13.77
N ASP A 73 -4.63 -15.55 14.48
CA ASP A 73 -4.84 -15.06 15.85
C ASP A 73 -4.49 -13.57 16.02
N SER A 74 -5.01 -12.73 15.11
CA SER A 74 -4.74 -11.29 15.05
C SER A 74 -3.27 -10.90 14.79
N VAL A 75 -2.36 -11.84 14.58
CA VAL A 75 -0.96 -11.57 14.25
C VAL A 75 -0.74 -11.71 12.74
N ASN A 76 -0.43 -10.57 12.10
CA ASN A 76 -0.10 -10.50 10.70
C ASN A 76 1.42 -10.53 10.49
N ARG A 77 1.93 -11.53 9.78
CA ARG A 77 3.31 -11.62 9.30
C ARG A 77 3.33 -11.43 7.78
N VAL A 78 4.19 -10.56 7.27
CA VAL A 78 4.24 -10.24 5.83
C VAL A 78 5.65 -9.89 5.38
N ASP A 79 6.01 -10.31 4.18
CA ASP A 79 7.20 -9.80 3.52
C ASP A 79 6.87 -8.46 2.90
N LYS A 80 7.37 -7.41 3.53
CA LYS A 80 7.15 -6.04 3.13
C LYS A 80 8.45 -5.44 2.64
N ASP A 81 8.36 -4.71 1.54
CA ASP A 81 9.39 -3.81 1.08
C ASP A 81 8.76 -2.45 0.72
N GLU A 82 9.43 -1.36 1.05
CA GLU A 82 8.93 -0.01 0.79
C GLU A 82 10.05 0.97 0.44
N LYS A 83 9.72 1.96 -0.39
CA LYS A 83 10.62 3.04 -0.78
C LYS A 83 9.82 4.31 -1.01
N ASP A 84 10.37 5.45 -0.61
CA ASP A 84 9.86 6.75 -1.04
C ASP A 84 9.99 6.90 -2.55
N LEU A 85 8.94 7.42 -3.18
CA LEU A 85 8.96 7.86 -4.57
C LEU A 85 9.05 9.38 -4.63
N ASP A 86 9.60 9.85 -5.75
CA ASP A 86 9.59 11.27 -6.07
C ASP A 86 8.14 11.78 -6.16
N PRO A 87 7.81 12.94 -5.56
CA PRO A 87 6.51 13.55 -5.66
C PRO A 87 6.00 13.76 -7.09
N TRP A 88 6.86 13.94 -8.11
CA TRP A 88 6.42 14.10 -9.50
C TRP A 88 5.83 12.81 -10.08
N VAL A 89 6.50 11.68 -9.80
CA VAL A 89 6.10 10.34 -10.24
C VAL A 89 4.71 9.95 -9.73
N ARG A 90 4.26 10.57 -8.62
CA ARG A 90 3.01 10.24 -7.93
C ARG A 90 1.76 10.49 -8.79
N HIS A 91 1.69 11.62 -9.49
CA HIS A 91 0.47 12.03 -10.21
C HIS A 91 0.39 11.32 -11.55
N GLU A 92 1.53 11.20 -12.22
CA GLU A 92 1.64 10.51 -13.50
C GLU A 92 1.29 9.02 -13.36
N CYS A 93 1.79 8.32 -12.34
CA CYS A 93 1.49 6.89 -12.14
C CYS A 93 0.03 6.63 -11.74
N VAL A 94 -0.67 7.64 -11.22
CA VAL A 94 -2.09 7.51 -10.86
C VAL A 94 -2.97 7.74 -12.08
N ALA A 95 -2.61 8.71 -12.93
CA ALA A 95 -3.29 8.95 -14.20
C ALA A 95 -3.02 7.84 -15.21
N GLU A 96 -1.78 7.37 -15.28
CA GLU A 96 -1.28 6.39 -16.25
C GLU A 96 -0.49 5.28 -15.51
N PRO A 97 -1.19 4.24 -14.99
CA PRO A 97 -0.58 3.16 -14.21
C PRO A 97 0.62 2.47 -14.88
N GLU A 98 0.62 2.40 -16.20
CA GLU A 98 1.72 1.86 -17.01
C GLU A 98 3.06 2.55 -16.78
N LYS A 99 3.06 3.83 -16.40
CA LYS A 99 4.27 4.59 -16.07
C LYS A 99 5.02 4.04 -14.86
N LEU A 100 4.36 3.28 -13.97
CA LEU A 100 5.04 2.55 -12.89
C LEU A 100 6.13 1.61 -13.41
N GLY A 101 5.99 1.11 -14.64
CA GLY A 101 7.03 0.34 -15.30
C GLY A 101 8.32 1.13 -15.51
N SER A 102 8.26 2.43 -15.70
CA SER A 102 9.44 3.25 -16.04
C SER A 102 10.09 3.89 -14.81
N VAL A 103 9.51 3.75 -13.62
CA VAL A 103 10.01 4.37 -12.39
C VAL A 103 11.19 3.59 -11.83
N GLU A 104 12.31 4.30 -11.60
CA GLU A 104 13.49 3.75 -10.96
C GLU A 104 13.28 3.54 -9.44
N SER A 105 12.74 2.38 -9.09
CA SER A 105 12.56 1.96 -7.70
C SER A 105 13.00 0.52 -7.50
N ARG A 106 13.77 0.28 -6.43
CA ARG A 106 14.15 -1.08 -6.01
C ARG A 106 12.94 -1.98 -5.78
N VAL A 107 11.83 -1.40 -5.29
CA VAL A 107 10.58 -2.13 -5.03
C VAL A 107 9.92 -2.51 -6.36
N LEU A 108 9.84 -1.59 -7.32
CA LEU A 108 9.23 -1.85 -8.63
C LEU A 108 10.07 -2.79 -9.49
N ARG A 109 11.40 -2.68 -9.41
CA ARG A 109 12.31 -3.65 -10.01
C ARG A 109 12.05 -5.06 -9.46
N ARG A 110 11.99 -5.19 -8.15
CA ARG A 110 11.64 -6.46 -7.49
C ARG A 110 10.27 -6.99 -7.90
N VAL A 111 9.27 -6.12 -8.04
CA VAL A 111 7.94 -6.52 -8.53
C VAL A 111 8.03 -7.18 -9.91
N LYS A 112 8.79 -6.58 -10.83
CA LYS A 112 8.99 -7.14 -12.17
C LYS A 112 9.73 -8.47 -12.12
N GLU A 113 10.85 -8.53 -11.38
CA GLU A 113 11.71 -9.70 -11.28
C GLU A 113 11.00 -10.89 -10.60
N ASP A 114 10.34 -10.66 -9.47
CA ASP A 114 9.72 -11.72 -8.66
C ASP A 114 8.34 -12.16 -9.22
N PHE A 115 7.62 -11.26 -9.91
CA PHE A 115 6.22 -11.48 -10.30
C PHE A 115 5.94 -11.43 -11.81
N GLY A 116 6.90 -11.00 -12.65
CA GLY A 116 6.77 -11.06 -14.11
C GLY A 116 5.75 -10.08 -14.69
N THR A 117 5.73 -8.83 -14.23
CA THR A 117 4.78 -7.78 -14.68
C THR A 117 5.27 -7.05 -15.94
N GLU A 118 5.75 -7.79 -16.94
CA GLU A 118 6.34 -7.20 -18.16
C GLU A 118 5.30 -6.53 -19.07
N LYS A 119 4.05 -6.99 -19.01
CA LYS A 119 2.92 -6.44 -19.78
C LYS A 119 2.40 -5.11 -19.24
N GLY A 120 3.09 -4.54 -18.26
CA GLY A 120 2.70 -3.30 -17.60
C GLY A 120 1.81 -3.50 -16.38
N PHE A 121 1.38 -2.38 -15.83
CA PHE A 121 0.60 -2.29 -14.61
C PHE A 121 -0.80 -1.75 -14.89
N THR A 122 -1.76 -2.19 -14.09
CA THR A 122 -3.11 -1.64 -14.05
C THR A 122 -3.41 -1.03 -12.70
N GLY A 123 -4.17 0.06 -12.69
CA GLY A 123 -4.65 0.71 -11.47
C GLY A 123 -5.94 0.06 -11.02
N LEU A 124 -5.97 -0.43 -9.77
CA LEU A 124 -7.16 -1.03 -9.16
C LEU A 124 -8.02 0.01 -8.42
N GLY A 125 -7.65 1.28 -8.49
CA GLY A 125 -8.22 2.35 -7.69
C GLY A 125 -7.78 2.26 -6.23
N GLY A 126 -8.63 2.73 -5.32
CA GLY A 126 -8.28 2.78 -3.91
C GLY A 126 -9.39 3.27 -3.01
N PHE A 127 -9.04 3.41 -1.73
CA PHE A 127 -9.93 3.90 -0.70
C PHE A 127 -9.22 4.91 0.18
N GLY A 128 -9.98 5.91 0.63
CA GLY A 128 -9.55 6.91 1.58
C GLY A 128 -10.65 7.21 2.59
N ARG A 129 -10.31 7.99 3.61
CA ARG A 129 -11.34 8.55 4.50
C ARG A 129 -12.18 9.55 3.68
N ARG A 130 -13.51 9.42 3.74
CA ARG A 130 -14.43 10.51 3.37
C ARG A 130 -14.36 11.60 4.44
#